data_AF-A0A2D5AY96-F1
#
_entry.id   AF-A0A2D5AY96-F1
#
_cell.length_a   1.000
_cell.length_b   1.000
_cell.length_c   1.000
_cell.angle_alpha   90.00
_cell.angle_beta   90.00
_cell.angle_gamma   90.00
#
_symmetry.space_group_name_H-M   'P 1'
#
loop_
_entity.id
_entity.type
_entity.pdbx_description
1 polymer ?
#
loop_
_entity_poly.entity_id
_entity_poly.type
_entity_poly.pdbx_seq_one_letter_code
_entity_poly.pdbx_strand_id
1 'polypeptide(L)' 'MTTRSNAALYGRKGVARMAQALAPGGVLIVWSAYGSDAFEHALRQAGLTVEARRVHARTKERKGSRHTLFIGRAGRG' A
#
# COMPACT_ATOMS: atom_id res chain seq x y z
N MET A 1 9.63 -11.17 3.12
CA MET A 1 9.57 -11.40 4.57
C MET A 1 8.98 -10.16 5.22
N THR A 2 7.72 -10.20 5.66
CA THR A 2 7.09 -9.10 6.41
C THR A 2 7.55 -9.24 7.85
N THR A 3 8.43 -8.34 8.32
CA THR A 3 8.80 -8.30 9.74
C THR A 3 7.53 -8.12 10.57
N ARG A 4 7.47 -8.82 11.72
CA ARG A 4 6.29 -8.91 12.60
C ARG A 4 5.66 -7.55 12.95
N SER A 5 6.45 -6.46 12.91
CA SER A 5 5.97 -5.09 13.15
C SER A 5 5.00 -4.57 12.09
N ASN A 6 5.12 -5.01 10.83
CA ASN A 6 4.29 -4.50 9.73
C ASN A 6 3.06 -5.37 9.46
N ALA A 7 3.00 -6.58 10.04
CA ALA A 7 1.87 -7.50 9.82
C ALA A 7 0.51 -6.87 10.18
N ALA A 8 0.49 -6.00 11.21
CA ALA A 8 -0.71 -5.30 11.62
C ALA A 8 -1.25 -4.32 10.55
N LEU A 9 -0.36 -3.68 9.78
CA LEU A 9 -0.71 -2.75 8.69
C LEU A 9 -1.26 -3.48 7.47
N TYR A 10 -0.65 -4.60 7.09
CA TYR A 10 -1.05 -5.39 5.92
C TYR A 10 -2.29 -6.26 6.16
N GLY A 11 -2.68 -6.45 7.43
CA GLY A 11 -3.90 -7.18 7.79
C GLY A 11 -5.17 -6.37 7.58
N ARG A 12 -6.31 -7.07 7.46
CA ARG A 12 -7.65 -6.48 7.26
C ARG A 12 -7.97 -5.34 8.22
N LYS A 13 -7.61 -5.49 9.50
CA LYS A 13 -7.83 -4.45 10.53
C LYS A 13 -7.00 -3.19 10.30
N GLY A 14 -5.75 -3.33 9.84
CA GLY A 14 -4.90 -2.18 9.51
C GLY A 14 -5.43 -1.45 8.30
N VAL A 15 -5.79 -2.20 7.26
CA VAL A 15 -6.39 -1.67 6.02
C VAL A 15 -7.67 -0.89 6.28
N ALA A 16 -8.60 -1.43 7.07
CA ALA A 16 -9.84 -0.74 7.41
C ALA A 16 -9.59 0.58 8.14
N ARG A 17 -8.65 0.60 9.10
CA ARG A 17 -8.29 1.82 9.83
C ARG A 17 -7.65 2.87 8.93
N MET A 18 -6.77 2.47 8.02
CA MET A 18 -6.16 3.39 7.06
C MET A 18 -7.21 4.03 6.15
N ALA A 19 -8.16 3.25 5.64
CA ALA A 19 -9.24 3.77 4.80
C ALA A 19 -10.16 4.74 5.58
N GLN A 20 -10.56 4.38 6.80
CA GLN A 20 -11.42 5.21 7.65
C GLN A 20 -10.77 6.53 8.10
N ALA A 21 -9.44 6.57 8.18
CA ALA A 21 -8.71 7.77 8.55
C ALA A 21 -8.65 8.83 7.42
N LEU A 22 -9.03 8.46 6.19
CA LEU A 22 -9.01 9.40 5.07
C LEU A 22 -10.29 10.26 5.06
N ALA A 23 -10.10 11.57 4.96
CA ALA A 23 -11.18 12.47 4.55
C ALA A 23 -11.61 12.16 3.09
N PRO A 24 -12.84 12.56 2.68
CA PRO A 24 -13.27 12.44 1.29
C PRO A 24 -12.24 13.05 0.31
N GLY A 25 -11.89 12.30 -0.73
CA GLY A 25 -10.83 12.67 -1.68
C GLY A 25 -9.39 12.56 -1.15
N GLY A 26 -9.18 12.06 0.07
CA GLY A 26 -7.88 11.82 0.67
C GLY A 26 -7.08 10.72 -0.03
N VAL A 27 -5.75 10.73 0.16
CA VAL A 27 -4.83 9.80 -0.48
C VAL A 27 -3.98 9.08 0.56
N LEU A 28 -3.91 7.75 0.44
CA LEU A 28 -3.00 6.88 1.18
C LEU A 28 -1.86 6.44 0.27
N ILE A 29 -0.62 6.54 0.74
CA ILE A 29 0.55 5.98 0.05
C ILE A 29 1.29 5.05 1.01
N VAL A 30 1.46 3.78 0.61
CA VAL A 30 2.21 2.77 1.36
C VAL A 30 3.40 2.31 0.53
N TRP A 31 4.60 2.49 1.07
CA TRP A 31 5.81 1.91 0.49
C TRP A 31 6.01 0.47 0.96
N SER A 32 6.35 -0.41 0.03
CA SER A 32 6.64 -1.81 0.28
C SER A 32 7.89 -2.24 -0.49
N ALA A 33 8.69 -3.08 0.14
CA ALA A 33 9.85 -3.70 -0.50
C ALA A 33 9.45 -4.61 -1.68
N TYR A 34 8.25 -5.18 -1.67
CA TYR A 34 7.73 -6.11 -2.68
C TYR A 34 6.26 -5.83 -3.02
N GLY A 35 5.81 -6.37 -4.16
CA GLY A 35 4.39 -6.40 -4.51
C GLY A 35 3.60 -7.34 -3.60
N SER A 36 2.28 -7.13 -3.53
CA SER A 36 1.35 -7.96 -2.75
C SER A 36 -0.07 -7.79 -3.28
N ASP A 37 -0.51 -8.73 -4.11
CA ASP A 37 -1.84 -8.71 -4.72
C ASP A 37 -2.93 -8.80 -3.64
N ALA A 38 -2.67 -9.56 -2.58
CA ALA A 38 -3.56 -9.67 -1.43
C ALA A 38 -3.76 -8.32 -0.71
N PHE A 39 -2.70 -7.53 -0.59
CA PHE A 39 -2.78 -6.21 0.04
C PHE A 39 -3.50 -5.20 -0.85
N GLU A 40 -3.20 -5.21 -2.15
CA GLU A 40 -3.89 -4.39 -3.14
C GLU A 40 -5.40 -4.70 -3.15
N HIS A 41 -5.76 -5.98 -3.13
CA HIS A 41 -7.15 -6.41 -3.06
C HIS A 41 -7.81 -5.98 -1.75
N ALA A 42 -7.13 -6.12 -0.61
CA ALA A 42 -7.66 -5.70 0.69
C ALA A 42 -7.96 -4.19 0.71
N LEU A 43 -7.06 -3.35 0.17
CA LEU A 43 -7.28 -1.91 0.07
C LEU A 43 -8.50 -1.57 -0.80
N ARG A 44 -8.71 -2.29 -1.91
CA ARG A 44 -9.90 -2.14 -2.76
C ARG A 44 -11.18 -2.53 -2.03
N GLN A 45 -11.16 -3.65 -1.30
CA GLN A 45 -12.31 -4.09 -0.48
C GLN A 45 -12.65 -3.10 0.63
N ALA A 46 -11.71 -2.26 1.05
CA ALA A 46 -11.94 -1.18 2.00
C ALA A 46 -12.48 0.11 1.34
N GLY A 47 -12.86 0.08 0.06
CA GLY A 47 -13.48 1.20 -0.65
C GLY A 47 -12.50 2.20 -1.26
N LEU A 48 -11.21 1.88 -1.32
CA LEU A 48 -10.21 2.72 -1.96
C LEU A 48 -10.05 2.36 -3.44
N THR A 49 -9.85 3.35 -4.29
CA THR A 49 -9.30 3.14 -5.63
C THR A 49 -7.79 3.00 -5.53
N VAL A 50 -7.24 1.85 -5.92
CA VAL A 50 -5.83 1.50 -5.66
C VAL A 50 -5.02 1.30 -6.94
N GLU A 51 -3.83 1.90 -6.96
CA GLU A 51 -2.78 1.74 -7.98
C GLU A 51 -1.49 1.24 -7.31
N ALA A 52 -0.88 0.18 -7.84
CA ALA A 52 0.42 -0.32 -7.39
C ALA A 52 1.53 0.07 -8.39
N ARG A 53 2.39 1.02 -8.01
CA ARG A 53 3.51 1.48 -8.82
C ARG A 53 4.81 0.80 -8.42
N ARG A 54 5.41 0.06 -9.35
CA ARG A 54 6.74 -0.53 -9.16
C ARG A 54 7.84 0.47 -9.50
N VAL A 55 8.58 0.92 -8.50
CA VAL A 55 9.67 1.89 -8.64
C VAL A 55 11.03 1.22 -8.44
N HIS A 56 12.05 1.71 -9.13
CA HIS A 56 13.43 1.24 -8.95
C HIS A 56 13.97 1.69 -7.58
N ALA A 57 14.61 0.77 -6.86
CA ALA A 57 15.41 1.12 -5.69
C ALA A 57 16.59 2.00 -6.15
N ARG A 58 16.73 3.20 -5.57
CA ARG A 58 17.88 4.08 -5.88
C ARG A 58 19.09 3.67 -5.03
N THR A 59 20.06 2.98 -5.61
CA THR A 59 21.50 3.06 -5.29
C THR A 59 22.34 2.37 -6.39
N LYS A 60 23.62 2.77 -6.48
CA LYS A 60 24.63 2.49 -7.53
C LYS A 60 24.94 1.00 -7.81
N GLU A 61 24.35 0.05 -7.10
CA GLU A 61 24.60 -1.37 -7.27
C GLU A 61 23.44 -2.01 -8.04
N ARG A 62 23.72 -2.44 -9.27
CA ARG A 62 22.79 -3.12 -10.20
C ARG A 62 22.38 -4.52 -9.71
N LYS A 63 21.85 -4.63 -8.49
CA LYS A 63 21.27 -5.85 -7.90
C LYS A 63 20.03 -5.60 -7.02
N GLY A 64 19.48 -4.37 -7.01
CA GLY A 64 18.40 -3.97 -6.09
C GLY A 64 16.98 -4.25 -6.60
N SER A 65 16.24 -5.06 -5.87
CA SER A 65 14.80 -5.39 -6.02
C SER A 65 13.92 -4.17 -6.33
N ARG A 66 12.87 -4.35 -7.17
CA ARG A 66 11.85 -3.31 -7.40
C ARG A 66 11.01 -3.11 -6.13
N HIS A 67 10.85 -1.87 -5.67
CA HIS A 67 9.90 -1.54 -4.62
C HIS A 67 8.52 -1.27 -5.20
N THR A 68 7.48 -1.40 -4.39
CA THR A 68 6.10 -1.11 -4.78
C THR A 68 5.52 -0.01 -3.89
N LEU A 69 4.96 1.01 -4.53
CA LEU A 69 4.14 2.04 -3.89
C LEU A 69 2.68 1.68 -4.13
N PHE A 70 1.93 1.41 -3.08
CA PHE A 70 0.47 1.28 -3.15
C PHE A 70 -0.14 2.65 -2.90
N ILE A 71 -0.88 3.15 -3.87
CA ILE A 71 -1.53 4.47 -3.85
C ILE A 71 -3.03 4.24 -3.82
N GLY A 72 -3.67 4.51 -2.68
CA GLY A 72 -5.11 4.41 -2.47
C GLY A 72 -5.75 5.79 -2.45
N ARG A 73 -6.90 5.96 -3.10
CA ARG A 73 -7.70 7.20 -3.06
C ARG A 73 -9.08 6.93 -2.50
N ALA A 74 -9.50 7.72 -1.53
CA ALA A 74 -10.87 7.72 -1.03
C ALA A 74 -11.79 8.46 -2.01
N GLY A 75 -13.04 8.00 -2.13
CA GLY A 75 -14.06 8.69 -2.92
C GLY A 75 -14.29 10.11 -2.43
N ARG A 76 -14.66 11.01 -3.34
CA ARG A 76 -15.27 12.29 -2.98
C ARG A 76 -16.76 12.04 -2.86
N GLY A 77 -17.27 12.01 -1.64
CA GLY A 77 -18.71 11.96 -1.37
C GLY A 77 -19.42 13.22 -1.86
#